data_AF-A0A087CM74-F1
#
_entry.id   AF-A0A087CM74-F1
#
_cell.length_a   1.000
_cell.length_b   1.000
_cell.length_c   1.000
_cell.angle_alpha   90.00
_cell.angle_beta   90.00
_cell.angle_gamma   90.00
#
_symmetry.space_group_name_H-M   'P 1'
#
loop_
_entity.id
_entity.type
_entity.pdbx_description
1 polymer ?
#
loop_
_entity_poly.entity_id
_entity_poly.type
_entity_poly.pdbx_seq_one_letter_code
_entity_poly.pdbx_strand_id
1 'polypeptide(L)'
;MTAVTTSPNATESKAIRASKQVIAQASEVAEEYGLTLASATRAFWTQMARTRSIPLTFESEKPNEESREAIRETQEIIKNGRTHDFKTADDMFASLGI
;
A
#
# COMPACT_ATOMS: atom_id res chain seq x y z
N MET A 1 32.90 -0.09 19.62
CA MET A 1 31.61 -0.09 18.93
C MET A 1 31.42 -1.45 18.30
N THR A 2 30.75 -2.37 18.99
CA THR A 2 30.46 -3.72 18.51
C THR A 2 29.11 -3.69 17.79
N ALA A 3 29.13 -3.83 16.46
CA ALA A 3 27.93 -3.99 15.67
C ALA A 3 27.30 -5.34 16.00
N VAL A 4 26.09 -5.33 16.57
CA VAL A 4 25.26 -6.53 16.70
C VAL A 4 24.87 -6.96 15.29
N THR A 5 25.55 -7.98 14.78
CA THR A 5 25.20 -8.64 13.53
C THR A 5 24.02 -9.56 13.82
N THR A 6 22.79 -9.07 13.68
CA THR A 6 21.60 -9.92 13.79
C THR A 6 21.60 -10.92 12.64
N SER A 7 21.64 -12.22 12.95
CA SER A 7 21.59 -13.28 11.94
C SER A 7 20.33 -13.14 11.07
N PRO A 8 20.45 -13.23 9.73
CA PRO A 8 19.33 -13.06 8.80
C PRO A 8 18.22 -14.11 8.94
N ASN A 9 18.47 -15.20 9.68
CA ASN A 9 17.54 -16.30 9.90
C ASN A 9 17.03 -16.40 11.34
N ALA A 10 17.26 -15.38 12.18
CA ALA A 10 16.77 -15.39 13.56
C ALA A 10 15.24 -15.14 13.57
N THR A 11 14.51 -15.96 14.34
CA THR A 11 13.07 -15.77 14.54
C THR A 11 12.82 -14.61 15.52
N GLU A 12 11.95 -13.68 15.14
CA GLU A 12 11.49 -12.58 15.99
C GLU A 12 9.97 -12.68 16.22
N SER A 13 9.50 -12.36 17.43
CA SER A 13 8.08 -12.25 17.77
C SER A 13 7.57 -10.82 17.68
N LYS A 14 6.41 -10.60 17.07
CA LYS A 14 5.70 -9.31 17.03
C LYS A 14 4.30 -9.43 17.64
N ALA A 15 3.97 -8.55 18.59
CA ALA A 15 2.63 -8.50 19.19
C ALA A 15 1.70 -7.60 18.35
N ILE A 16 0.60 -8.16 17.86
CA ILE A 16 -0.40 -7.45 17.04
C ILE A 16 -1.68 -7.30 17.86
N ARG A 17 -2.21 -6.08 17.96
CA ARG A 17 -3.44 -5.78 18.69
C ARG A 17 -4.57 -5.47 17.71
N ALA A 18 -5.74 -6.03 17.97
CA ALA A 18 -6.98 -5.75 17.26
C ALA A 18 -8.17 -5.96 18.21
N SER A 19 -9.37 -5.53 17.80
CA SER A 19 -10.58 -5.77 18.61
C SER A 19 -10.88 -7.27 18.66
N LYS A 20 -11.54 -7.73 19.74
CA LYS A 20 -11.92 -9.15 19.87
C LYS A 20 -12.78 -9.63 18.70
N GLN A 21 -13.68 -8.76 18.22
CA GLN A 21 -14.53 -9.05 17.07
C GLN A 21 -13.72 -9.28 15.80
N VAL A 22 -12.76 -8.38 15.49
CA VAL A 22 -11.90 -8.53 14.31
C VAL A 22 -11.06 -9.79 14.40
N ILE A 23 -10.50 -10.10 15.57
CA ILE A 23 -9.73 -11.34 15.78
C ILE A 23 -10.61 -12.57 15.53
N ALA A 24 -11.83 -12.61 16.06
CA ALA A 24 -12.74 -13.74 15.87
C ALA A 24 -13.12 -13.93 14.39
N GLN A 25 -13.56 -12.86 13.72
CA GLN A 25 -13.95 -12.91 12.30
C GLN A 25 -12.77 -13.28 11.39
N ALA A 26 -11.58 -12.72 11.64
CA ALA A 26 -10.41 -13.05 10.84
C ALA A 26 -9.92 -14.49 11.08
N SER A 27 -10.07 -15.03 12.29
CA SER A 27 -9.76 -16.43 12.58
C SER A 27 -10.67 -17.38 11.80
N GLU A 28 -11.98 -17.13 11.77
CA GLU A 28 -12.94 -17.94 11.01
C GLU A 28 -12.55 -18.00 9.53
N VAL A 29 -12.26 -16.84 8.92
CA VAL A 29 -11.80 -16.79 7.53
C VAL A 29 -10.48 -17.55 7.36
N ALA A 30 -9.50 -17.40 8.25
CA ALA A 30 -8.23 -18.12 8.14
C ALA A 30 -8.44 -19.65 8.21
N GLU A 31 -9.33 -20.11 9.08
CA GLU A 31 -9.65 -21.53 9.27
C GLU A 31 -10.33 -22.14 8.04
N GLU A 32 -11.15 -21.39 7.29
CA GLU A 32 -11.72 -21.83 6.00
C GLU A 32 -10.63 -22.21 4.98
N TYR A 33 -9.47 -21.56 5.03
CA TYR A 33 -8.30 -21.88 4.20
C TYR A 33 -7.33 -22.88 4.86
N GLY A 34 -7.69 -23.46 6.01
CA GLY A 34 -6.82 -24.36 6.78
C GLY A 34 -5.61 -23.66 7.41
N LEU A 35 -5.72 -22.36 7.65
CA LEU A 35 -4.66 -21.52 8.22
C LEU A 35 -5.01 -21.06 9.64
N THR A 36 -3.97 -20.79 10.42
CA THR A 36 -4.09 -19.99 11.65
C THR A 36 -3.77 -18.53 11.36
N LEU A 37 -4.26 -17.59 12.18
CA LEU A 37 -3.89 -16.18 12.06
C LEU A 37 -2.37 -15.97 12.01
N ALA A 38 -1.61 -16.67 12.85
CA ALA A 38 -0.15 -16.57 12.84
C ALA A 38 0.46 -17.00 11.49
N SER A 39 -0.07 -18.07 10.88
CA SER A 39 0.39 -18.53 9.56
C SER A 39 -0.01 -17.59 8.43
N ALA A 40 -1.23 -17.03 8.48
CA ALA A 40 -1.71 -16.04 7.52
C ALA A 40 -0.90 -14.74 7.60
N THR A 41 -0.63 -14.23 8.81
CA THR A 41 0.22 -13.05 9.01
C THR A 41 1.66 -13.28 8.57
N ARG A 42 2.23 -14.48 8.81
CA ARG A 42 3.55 -14.82 8.29
C ARG A 42 3.56 -14.84 6.75
N ALA A 43 2.53 -15.41 6.13
CA ALA A 43 2.39 -15.40 4.67
C ALA A 43 2.29 -13.96 4.12
N PHE A 44 1.55 -13.09 4.81
CA PHE A 44 1.46 -11.67 4.50
C PHE A 44 2.84 -10.97 4.49
N TRP A 45 3.63 -11.11 5.57
CA TRP A 45 4.98 -10.55 5.61
C TRP A 45 5.92 -11.16 4.56
N THR A 46 5.79 -12.46 4.30
CA THR A 46 6.59 -13.15 3.27
C THR A 46 6.28 -12.59 1.88
N GLN A 47 5.00 -12.33 1.59
CA GLN A 47 4.58 -11.74 0.34
C GLN A 47 5.13 -10.32 0.20
N MET A 48 5.04 -9.50 1.25
CA MET A 48 5.62 -8.14 1.25
C MET A 48 7.12 -8.14 0.94
N ALA A 49 7.88 -9.02 1.61
CA ALA A 49 9.32 -9.13 1.38
C ALA A 49 9.64 -9.58 -0.06
N ARG A 50 8.81 -10.48 -0.62
CA ARG A 50 8.97 -11.02 -1.97
C ARG A 50 8.60 -10.01 -3.06
N THR A 51 7.49 -9.28 -2.91
CA THR A 51 6.94 -8.40 -3.95
C THR A 51 7.36 -6.94 -3.78
N ARG A 52 7.93 -6.57 -2.63
CA ARG A 52 8.22 -5.18 -2.24
C ARG A 52 6.97 -4.29 -2.32
N SER A 53 5.81 -4.87 -2.05
CA SER A 53 4.51 -4.18 -2.05
C SER A 53 3.66 -4.67 -0.87
N ILE A 54 2.70 -3.86 -0.45
CA ILE A 54 1.72 -4.29 0.56
C ILE A 54 0.57 -4.99 -0.17
N PRO A 55 0.31 -6.29 0.06
CA PRO A 55 -0.72 -7.05 -0.64
C PRO A 55 -2.11 -6.81 -0.03
N LEU A 56 -2.48 -5.53 0.07
CA LEU A 56 -3.81 -5.07 0.44
C LEU A 56 -4.30 -4.13 -0.64
N THR A 57 -5.58 -4.22 -0.96
CA THR A 57 -6.24 -3.21 -1.77
C THR A 57 -6.60 -2.04 -0.88
N PHE A 58 -5.90 -0.92 -1.01
CA PHE A 58 -6.22 0.33 -0.32
C PHE A 58 -7.31 1.11 -1.05
N GLU A 59 -8.32 0.42 -1.58
CA GLU A 59 -9.52 1.07 -2.10
C GLU A 59 -10.22 1.72 -0.92
N SER A 60 -9.90 2.98 -0.68
CA SER A 60 -10.85 3.90 -0.11
C SER A 60 -12.02 3.95 -1.08
N GLU A 61 -13.25 3.70 -0.61
CA GLU A 61 -14.47 3.87 -1.42
C GLU A 61 -14.53 5.29 -2.07
N LYS A 62 -13.76 6.24 -1.53
CA LYS A 62 -13.54 7.60 -2.07
C LYS A 62 -12.07 8.02 -1.89
N PRO A 63 -11.42 8.60 -2.92
CA PRO A 63 -10.10 9.21 -2.79
C PRO A 63 -10.05 10.18 -1.60
N ASN A 64 -8.87 10.35 -0.99
CA ASN A 64 -8.70 11.37 0.06
C ASN A 64 -9.02 12.79 -0.48
N GLU A 65 -9.28 13.74 0.41
CA GLU A 65 -9.77 15.07 0.00
C GLU A 65 -8.83 15.76 -0.99
N GLU A 66 -7.52 15.70 -0.74
CA GLU A 66 -6.49 16.24 -1.65
C GLU A 66 -6.57 15.64 -3.06
N SER A 67 -6.69 14.32 -3.16
CA SER A 67 -6.84 13.64 -4.45
C SER A 67 -8.15 14.00 -5.15
N ARG A 68 -9.23 14.20 -4.39
CA ARG A 68 -10.53 14.65 -4.94
C ARG A 68 -10.43 16.07 -5.49
N GLU A 69 -9.74 16.97 -4.79
CA GLU A 69 -9.51 18.32 -5.25
C GLU A 69 -8.65 18.35 -6.52
N ALA A 70 -7.57 17.58 -6.57
CA ALA A 70 -6.73 17.46 -7.76
C ALA A 70 -7.52 16.93 -8.98
N ILE A 71 -8.38 15.93 -8.78
CA ILE A 71 -9.27 15.42 -9.85
C ILE A 71 -10.24 16.51 -10.30
N ARG A 72 -10.87 17.25 -9.38
CA ARG A 72 -11.81 18.34 -9.69
C ARG A 72 -11.12 19.46 -10.47
N GLU A 73 -9.92 19.88 -10.03
CA GLU A 73 -9.12 20.91 -10.69
C GLU A 73 -8.77 20.48 -12.12
N THR A 74 -8.34 19.23 -12.29
CA THR A 74 -8.02 18.67 -13.60
C THR A 74 -9.25 18.67 -14.53
N GLN A 75 -10.42 18.28 -14.01
CA GLN A 75 -11.68 18.33 -14.77
C GLN A 75 -12.05 19.76 -15.20
N GLU A 76 -11.87 20.75 -14.33
CA GLU A 76 -12.08 22.17 -14.65
C GLU A 76 -11.07 22.68 -15.69
N ILE A 77 -9.81 22.26 -15.62
CA ILE A 77 -8.79 22.60 -16.61
C ILE A 77 -9.18 22.06 -17.99
N ILE A 78 -9.61 20.79 -18.06
CA ILE A 78 -10.09 20.16 -19.30
C ILE A 78 -11.31 20.89 -19.85
N LYS A 79 -12.32 21.16 -19.00
CA LYS A 79 -13.55 21.84 -19.39
C LYS A 79 -13.32 23.25 -19.93
N ASN A 80 -12.37 23.97 -19.33
CA ASN A 80 -12.02 25.34 -19.71
C ASN A 80 -10.99 25.40 -20.85
N GLY A 81 -10.59 24.26 -21.44
CA GLY A 81 -9.65 24.19 -22.56
C GLY A 81 -8.25 24.69 -22.22
N ARG A 82 -7.87 24.68 -20.94
CA ARG A 82 -6.55 25.15 -20.45
C ARG A 82 -5.54 24.01 -20.37
N THR A 83 -5.56 23.07 -21.32
CA THR A 83 -4.62 21.94 -21.31
C THR A 83 -3.27 22.39 -21.86
N HIS A 84 -2.20 22.10 -21.11
CA HIS A 84 -0.85 22.19 -21.63
C HIS A 84 -0.53 20.87 -22.31
N ASP A 85 -0.50 20.87 -23.64
CA ASP A 85 -0.16 19.69 -24.42
C ASP A 85 1.37 19.62 -24.57
N PHE A 86 1.95 18.45 -24.29
CA PHE A 86 3.37 18.19 -24.53
C PHE A 86 3.52 17.41 -25.83
N LYS A 87 4.47 17.82 -26.68
CA LYS A 87 4.70 17.16 -27.98
C LYS A 87 5.58 15.92 -27.87
N THR A 88 6.42 15.86 -26.85
CA THR A 88 7.36 14.76 -26.59
C THR A 88 7.48 14.50 -25.09
N ALA A 89 7.99 13.32 -24.71
CA ALA A 89 8.29 13.03 -23.31
C ALA A 89 9.36 13.98 -22.74
N ASP A 90 10.36 14.36 -23.54
CA ASP A 90 11.41 15.30 -23.14
C ASP A 90 10.85 16.69 -22.78
N ASP A 91 9.86 17.18 -23.55
CA ASP A 91 9.17 18.44 -23.29
C ASP A 91 8.37 18.39 -21.97
N MET A 92 7.70 17.26 -21.71
CA MET A 92 7.03 17.00 -20.43
C MET A 92 8.03 17.00 -19.25
N PHE A 93 9.12 16.24 -19.35
CA PHE A 93 10.11 16.15 -18.28
C PHE A 93 10.77 17.50 -17.99
N ALA A 94 11.13 18.25 -19.04
CA ALA A 94 11.65 19.61 -18.91
C ALA A 94 10.69 20.55 -18.16
N SER A 95 9.37 20.44 -18.40
CA SER A 95 8.36 21.24 -17.70
C SER A 95 8.18 20.86 -16.22
N LEU A 96 8.45 19.59 -15.88
CA LEU A 96 8.37 19.07 -14.52
C LEU A 96 9.67 19.26 -13.73
N GLY A 97 10.77 19.64 -14.40
CA GLY A 97 12.08 19.85 -13.78
C GLY A 97 12.76 18.56 -13.32
N ILE A 98 12.44 17.43 -13.95
CA ILE A 98 13.00 16.09 -13.67
C ILE A 98 13.71 15.51 -14.88
#